data_AF-A0A921MWU3-F1
#
_entry.id   AF-A0A921MWU3-F1
#
_cell.length_a   1.000
_cell.length_b   1.000
_cell.length_c   1.000
_cell.angle_alpha   90.00
_cell.angle_beta   90.00
_cell.angle_gamma   90.00
#
_symmetry.space_group_name_H-M   'P 1'
#
loop_
_entity.id
_entity.type
_entity.pdbx_description
1 polymer ?
#
loop_
_entity_poly.entity_id
_entity_poly.type
_entity_poly.pdbx_seq_one_letter_code
_entity_poly.pdbx_strand_id
1 'polypeptide(L)'
;MVSRRGVLGGVAALAAVALSGCGGERRKLAEAAQAAAAEIDGVSGAELESEDGANFERALRGTLTLETEDHAAGLAVFDEAMRAIVTVVHDELGEPEAESLRVGWITAVLANGGEITAMELEPDMQAATPRLDRITAGSFYAKYGLG
;
A
#
# COMPACT_ATOMS: atom_id res chain seq x y z
N MET A 1 -48.30 -11.93 20.97
CA MET A 1 -47.85 -11.14 19.81
C MET A 1 -48.10 -9.67 20.07
N VAL A 2 -47.12 -8.94 20.61
CA VAL A 2 -47.08 -7.48 20.59
C VAL A 2 -45.61 -7.11 20.53
N SER A 3 -45.13 -6.59 19.40
CA SER A 3 -43.84 -5.90 19.37
C SER A 3 -44.02 -4.56 18.69
N ARG A 4 -43.66 -3.53 19.46
CA ARG A 4 -43.90 -2.12 19.24
C ARG A 4 -42.76 -1.62 18.38
N ARG A 5 -43.02 -1.25 17.12
CA ARG A 5 -42.04 -0.57 16.27
C ARG A 5 -41.96 0.88 16.68
N GLY A 6 -40.97 1.18 17.53
CA GLY A 6 -40.57 2.52 17.91
C GLY A 6 -39.77 3.21 16.80
N VAL A 7 -40.10 4.49 16.60
CA VAL A 7 -39.39 5.48 15.81
C VAL A 7 -38.18 5.98 16.60
N LEU A 8 -36.98 5.84 16.05
CA LEU A 8 -35.76 6.58 16.40
C LEU A 8 -35.00 6.69 15.06
N GLY A 9 -34.76 7.84 14.44
CA GLY A 9 -34.37 9.11 15.02
C GLY A 9 -32.84 9.18 15.02
N GLY A 10 -32.23 9.76 13.98
CA GLY A 10 -30.77 9.98 13.96
C GLY A 10 -30.15 10.14 12.57
N VAL A 11 -30.50 11.20 11.83
CA VAL A 11 -29.63 11.69 10.75
C VAL A 11 -28.70 12.71 11.38
N ALA A 12 -27.57 12.21 11.88
CA ALA A 12 -26.51 13.02 12.45
C ALA A 12 -25.52 13.42 11.36
N ALA A 13 -25.36 14.74 11.21
CA ALA A 13 -24.15 15.44 10.79
C ALA A 13 -23.43 14.96 9.50
N LEU A 14 -23.87 15.45 8.34
CA LEU A 14 -22.97 15.68 7.21
C LEU A 14 -22.34 17.07 7.34
N ALA A 15 -21.41 17.20 8.27
CA ALA A 15 -20.42 18.26 8.28
C ALA A 15 -19.11 17.67 7.79
N ALA A 16 -18.93 17.62 6.47
CA ALA A 16 -17.63 17.40 5.84
C ALA A 16 -17.51 18.31 4.61
N VAL A 17 -17.65 19.61 4.85
CA VAL A 17 -17.23 20.63 3.88
C VAL A 17 -15.71 20.78 4.02
N ALA A 18 -15.00 20.37 2.98
CA ALA A 18 -13.72 20.91 2.52
C ALA A 18 -12.50 20.85 3.47
N LEU A 19 -11.85 19.68 3.53
CA LEU A 19 -10.39 19.57 3.52
C LEU A 19 -9.91 18.71 2.32
N SER A 20 -10.57 18.89 1.18
CA SER A 20 -10.30 18.19 -0.09
C SER A 20 -9.09 18.71 -0.86
N GLY A 21 -8.10 19.27 -0.17
CA GLY A 21 -6.85 19.71 -0.79
C GLY A 21 -5.72 18.82 -0.30
N CYS A 22 -5.19 17.97 -1.17
CA CYS A 22 -4.01 17.13 -0.96
C CYS A 22 -4.16 15.94 0.01
N GLY A 23 -4.80 16.07 1.18
CA GLY A 23 -4.94 14.96 2.15
C GLY A 23 -5.93 13.86 1.75
N GLY A 24 -7.04 14.23 1.12
CA GLY A 24 -8.10 13.28 0.74
C GLY A 24 -7.72 12.36 -0.42
N GLU A 25 -6.97 12.87 -1.40
CA GLU A 25 -6.49 12.09 -2.55
C GLU A 25 -5.42 11.08 -2.12
N ARG A 26 -4.55 11.45 -1.18
CA ARG A 26 -3.56 10.54 -0.58
C ARG A 26 -4.20 9.37 0.16
N ARG A 27 -5.21 9.67 1.00
CA ARG A 27 -5.94 8.62 1.71
C ARG A 27 -6.64 7.67 0.74
N LYS A 28 -7.21 8.20 -0.34
CA LYS A 28 -7.81 7.39 -1.40
C LYS A 28 -6.78 6.51 -2.12
N LEU A 29 -5.59 7.03 -2.41
CA LEU A 29 -4.51 6.24 -3.01
C LEU A 29 -4.09 5.08 -2.09
N ALA A 30 -3.87 5.35 -0.80
CA ALA A 30 -3.53 4.31 0.17
C ALA A 30 -4.65 3.27 0.31
N GLU A 31 -5.91 3.71 0.39
CA GLU A 31 -7.08 2.82 0.43
C GLU A 31 -7.20 1.97 -0.85
N ALA A 32 -6.94 2.55 -2.02
CA ALA A 32 -6.97 1.84 -3.31
C ALA A 32 -5.83 0.83 -3.44
N ALA A 33 -4.61 1.22 -3.08
CA ALA A 33 -3.45 0.33 -3.06
C ALA A 33 -3.65 -0.83 -2.06
N GLN A 34 -4.22 -0.52 -0.89
CA GLN A 34 -4.54 -1.53 0.13
C GLN A 34 -5.60 -2.50 -0.37
N ALA A 35 -6.66 -2.01 -1.00
CA ALA A 35 -7.70 -2.86 -1.58
C ALA A 35 -7.11 -3.78 -2.66
N ALA A 36 -6.29 -3.25 -3.56
CA ALA A 36 -5.64 -4.04 -4.61
C ALA A 36 -4.71 -5.13 -4.04
N ALA A 37 -3.94 -4.82 -2.99
CA ALA A 37 -3.09 -5.80 -2.32
C ALA A 37 -3.90 -6.89 -1.60
N ALA A 38 -5.02 -6.53 -0.98
CA ALA A 38 -5.88 -7.47 -0.26
C ALA A 38 -6.66 -8.43 -1.17
N GLU A 39 -6.75 -8.14 -2.47
CA GLU A 39 -7.35 -9.04 -3.47
C GLU A 39 -6.40 -10.16 -3.93
N ILE A 40 -5.11 -10.09 -3.58
CA ILE A 40 -4.12 -11.09 -3.95
C ILE A 40 -4.26 -12.35 -3.08
N ASP A 41 -4.31 -13.51 -3.73
CA ASP A 41 -4.38 -14.81 -3.06
C ASP A 41 -3.16 -15.02 -2.16
N GLY A 42 -3.40 -15.38 -0.90
CA GLY A 42 -2.36 -15.53 0.13
C GLY A 42 -2.08 -14.26 0.96
N VAL A 43 -2.73 -13.13 0.67
CA VAL A 43 -2.74 -11.95 1.55
C VAL A 43 -3.94 -12.04 2.52
N SER A 44 -3.66 -12.11 3.82
CA SER A 44 -4.70 -12.12 4.87
C SER A 44 -5.04 -10.73 5.41
N GLY A 45 -4.16 -9.75 5.20
CA GLY A 45 -4.38 -8.38 5.62
C GLY A 45 -3.44 -7.42 4.90
N ALA A 46 -3.90 -6.20 4.66
CA ALA A 46 -3.11 -5.12 4.14
C ALA A 46 -3.42 -3.86 4.93
N GLU A 47 -2.39 -3.22 5.47
CA GLU A 47 -2.48 -1.95 6.19
C GLU A 47 -1.47 -1.01 5.57
N LEU A 48 -1.95 -0.05 4.75
CA LEU A 48 -1.09 0.90 4.05
C LEU A 48 -1.47 2.34 4.42
N GLU A 49 -0.46 3.17 4.58
CA GLU A 49 -0.60 4.59 4.90
C GLU A 49 0.26 5.43 3.97
N SER A 50 -0.28 6.58 3.54
CA SER A 50 0.48 7.62 2.86
C SER A 50 1.04 8.62 3.87
N GLU A 51 2.34 8.87 3.84
CA GLU A 51 3.01 9.85 4.70
C GLU A 51 3.83 10.86 3.87
N ASP A 52 3.90 12.11 4.37
CA ASP A 52 4.84 13.10 3.88
C ASP A 52 6.09 13.05 4.77
N GLY A 53 7.23 12.70 4.19
CA GLY A 53 8.52 12.79 4.86
C GLY A 53 8.93 14.23 5.12
N ALA A 54 9.96 14.41 5.96
CA ALA A 54 10.43 15.72 6.42
C ALA A 54 10.90 16.68 5.30
N ASN A 55 11.07 16.20 4.07
CA ASN A 55 11.50 16.97 2.89
C ASN A 55 10.46 17.02 1.76
N PHE A 56 9.15 16.93 2.06
CA PHE A 56 8.07 16.79 1.06
C PHE A 56 8.18 15.51 0.21
N GLU A 57 8.87 14.51 0.74
CA GLU A 57 9.04 13.21 0.09
C GLU A 57 7.81 12.36 0.37
N ARG A 58 7.04 12.02 -0.67
CA ARG A 58 5.83 11.21 -0.52
C ARG A 58 6.20 9.74 -0.42
N ALA A 59 5.61 9.06 0.56
CA ALA A 59 5.83 7.65 0.79
C ALA A 59 4.50 6.93 1.00
N LEU A 60 4.41 5.75 0.42
CA LEU A 60 3.45 4.72 0.80
C LEU A 60 4.22 3.70 1.65
N ARG A 61 3.72 3.45 2.85
CA ARG A 61 4.35 2.51 3.80
C ARG A 61 3.30 1.67 4.47
N GLY A 62 3.72 0.56 5.06
CA GLY A 62 2.82 -0.26 5.85
C GLY A 62 3.17 -1.74 5.77
N THR A 63 2.20 -2.57 6.13
CA THR A 63 2.42 -3.99 6.36
C THR A 63 1.38 -4.81 5.59
N LEU A 64 1.85 -5.84 4.90
CA LEU A 64 1.02 -6.89 4.30
C LEU A 64 1.16 -8.15 5.13
N THR A 65 0.07 -8.66 5.69
CA THR A 65 0.06 -9.94 6.42
C THR A 65 -0.22 -11.06 5.43
N LEU A 66 0.67 -12.05 5.39
CA LEU A 66 0.58 -13.20 4.49
C LEU A 66 0.12 -14.45 5.24
N GLU A 67 -0.62 -15.31 4.56
CA GLU A 67 -1.13 -16.57 5.13
C GLU A 67 -0.04 -17.64 5.26
N THR A 68 1.03 -17.52 4.46
CA THR A 68 2.12 -18.50 4.41
C THR A 68 3.18 -18.27 5.48
N GLU A 69 3.77 -19.35 5.96
CA GLU A 69 4.98 -19.35 6.81
C GLU A 69 6.27 -19.54 5.99
N ASP A 70 6.15 -20.04 4.75
CA ASP A 70 7.29 -20.27 3.86
C ASP A 70 7.75 -18.96 3.22
N HIS A 71 9.04 -18.69 3.33
CA HIS A 71 9.65 -17.45 2.86
C HIS A 71 9.63 -17.31 1.34
N ALA A 72 9.87 -18.39 0.59
CA ALA A 72 9.91 -18.33 -0.87
C ALA A 72 8.51 -18.13 -1.46
N ALA A 73 7.52 -18.84 -0.90
CA ALA A 73 6.11 -18.64 -1.23
C ALA A 73 5.65 -17.22 -0.85
N GLY A 74 6.03 -16.75 0.35
CA GLY A 74 5.70 -15.41 0.81
C GLY A 74 6.32 -14.32 -0.06
N LEU A 75 7.55 -14.51 -0.55
CA LEU A 75 8.20 -13.58 -1.46
C LEU A 75 7.45 -13.46 -2.80
N ALA A 76 6.92 -14.58 -3.32
CA ALA A 76 6.13 -14.57 -4.55
C ALA A 76 4.80 -13.83 -4.37
N VAL A 77 4.08 -14.08 -3.26
CA VAL A 77 2.84 -13.36 -2.93
C VAL A 77 3.12 -11.88 -2.71
N PHE A 78 4.23 -11.56 -2.04
CA PHE A 78 4.63 -10.18 -1.80
C PHE A 78 4.98 -9.43 -3.10
N ASP A 79 5.65 -10.10 -4.05
CA ASP A 79 5.94 -9.54 -5.39
C ASP A 79 4.65 -9.21 -6.14
N GLU A 80 3.68 -10.13 -6.11
CA GLU A 80 2.37 -9.94 -6.76
C GLU A 80 1.56 -8.80 -6.11
N ALA A 81 1.56 -8.73 -4.78
CA ALA A 81 0.93 -7.63 -4.05
C ALA A 81 1.61 -6.28 -4.34
N MET A 82 2.95 -6.24 -4.38
CA MET A 82 3.69 -5.06 -4.76
C MET A 82 3.42 -4.64 -6.20
N ARG A 83 3.25 -5.59 -7.13
CA ARG A 83 2.80 -5.30 -8.50
C ARG A 83 1.45 -4.63 -8.52
N ALA A 84 0.47 -5.15 -7.78
CA ALA A 84 -0.86 -4.56 -7.70
C ALA A 84 -0.81 -3.12 -7.14
N ILE A 85 -0.08 -2.91 -6.04
CA ILE A 85 0.13 -1.59 -5.43
C ILE A 85 0.78 -0.61 -6.40
N VAL A 86 1.88 -1.01 -7.05
CA VAL A 86 2.61 -0.14 -7.99
C VAL A 86 1.77 0.18 -9.23
N THR A 87 0.94 -0.75 -9.68
CA THR A 87 0.00 -0.52 -10.79
C THR A 87 -1.04 0.54 -10.40
N VAL A 88 -1.64 0.45 -9.21
CA VAL A 88 -2.56 1.48 -8.70
C VAL A 88 -1.87 2.84 -8.61
N VAL A 89 -0.64 2.89 -8.11
CA VAL A 89 0.15 4.13 -8.04
C VAL A 89 0.38 4.73 -9.42
N HIS A 90 0.74 3.90 -10.40
CA HIS A 90 0.94 4.32 -11.79
C HIS A 90 -0.35 4.83 -12.44
N ASP A 91 -1.49 4.20 -12.18
CA ASP A 91 -2.77 4.55 -12.82
C ASP A 91 -3.44 5.77 -12.17
N GLU A 92 -3.29 5.94 -10.85
CA GLU A 92 -3.94 7.01 -10.09
C GLU A 92 -3.10 8.29 -9.99
N LEU A 93 -1.76 8.20 -10.09
CA LEU A 93 -0.87 9.36 -10.07
C LEU A 93 -0.33 9.67 -11.46
N GLY A 94 -0.22 10.96 -11.78
CA GLY A 94 0.48 11.40 -12.99
C GLY A 94 2.00 11.32 -12.84
N GLU A 95 2.72 11.14 -13.94
CA GLU A 95 4.18 11.31 -13.98
C GLU A 95 4.56 12.79 -13.77
N PRO A 96 5.64 13.11 -13.05
CA PRO A 96 6.63 12.20 -12.45
C PRO A 96 6.32 11.79 -10.99
N GLU A 97 5.12 12.10 -10.50
CA GLU A 97 4.74 11.86 -9.10
C GLU A 97 4.63 10.37 -8.80
N ALA A 98 4.04 9.59 -9.72
CA ALA A 98 3.95 8.14 -9.61
C ALA A 98 5.34 7.48 -9.47
N GLU A 99 6.27 7.81 -10.37
CA GLU A 99 7.62 7.23 -10.41
C GLU A 99 8.44 7.49 -9.14
N SER A 100 8.26 8.68 -8.55
CA SER A 100 9.04 9.17 -7.41
C SER A 100 8.45 8.79 -6.04
N LEU A 101 7.23 8.23 -6.01
CA LEU A 101 6.59 7.78 -4.78
C LEU A 101 7.41 6.65 -4.14
N ARG A 102 7.81 6.84 -2.88
CA ARG A 102 8.58 5.83 -2.14
C ARG A 102 7.70 4.69 -1.67
N VAL A 103 8.12 3.46 -1.93
CA VAL A 103 7.39 2.23 -1.55
C VAL A 103 8.26 1.25 -0.76
N GLY A 104 9.53 1.58 -0.50
CA GLY A 104 10.46 0.68 0.19
C GLY A 104 10.12 0.37 1.64
N TRP A 105 9.23 1.12 2.27
CA TRP A 105 8.75 0.86 3.64
C TRP A 105 7.49 -0.01 3.69
N ILE A 106 7.12 -0.63 2.57
CA ILE A 106 6.12 -1.69 2.56
C ILE A 106 6.84 -2.99 2.90
N THR A 107 6.38 -3.67 3.95
CA THR A 107 6.89 -4.97 4.39
C THR A 107 5.80 -6.01 4.35
N ALA A 108 6.16 -7.25 4.05
CA ALA A 108 5.29 -8.40 4.24
C ALA A 108 5.66 -9.12 5.54
N VAL A 109 4.66 -9.57 6.29
CA VAL A 109 4.79 -10.36 7.51
C VAL A 109 4.17 -11.73 7.25
N LEU A 110 4.98 -12.76 7.34
CA LEU A 110 4.60 -14.17 7.24
C LEU A 110 3.80 -14.60 8.48
N ALA A 111 3.04 -15.69 8.36
CA ALA A 111 2.24 -16.22 9.47
C ALA A 111 3.09 -16.65 10.70
N ASN A 112 4.38 -16.93 10.50
CA ASN A 112 5.34 -17.22 11.57
C ASN A 112 6.02 -15.96 12.16
N GLY A 113 5.65 -14.77 11.70
CA GLY A 113 6.24 -13.49 12.10
C GLY A 113 7.53 -13.12 11.37
N GLY A 114 7.96 -13.91 10.37
CA GLY A 114 9.07 -13.54 9.50
C GLY A 114 8.72 -12.33 8.63
N GLU A 115 9.68 -11.44 8.40
CA GLU A 115 9.47 -10.23 7.61
C GLU A 115 10.17 -10.35 6.25
N ILE A 116 9.49 -9.92 5.20
CA ILE A 116 10.02 -9.76 3.85
C ILE A 116 9.96 -8.29 3.49
N THR A 117 11.07 -7.72 3.04
CA THR A 117 11.16 -6.29 2.70
C THR A 117 11.23 -6.07 1.19
N ALA A 118 10.85 -4.87 0.73
CA ALA A 118 10.95 -4.51 -0.69
C ALA A 118 12.37 -4.65 -1.26
N MET A 119 13.42 -4.62 -0.43
CA MET A 119 14.81 -4.89 -0.84
C MET A 119 15.03 -6.31 -1.38
N GLU A 120 14.23 -7.27 -0.96
CA GLU A 120 14.34 -8.66 -1.41
C GLU A 120 13.69 -8.86 -2.78
N LEU A 121 12.74 -7.99 -3.13
CA LEU A 121 12.15 -7.94 -4.47
C LEU A 121 13.06 -7.23 -5.48
N GLU A 122 13.91 -6.29 -5.00
CA GLU A 122 14.87 -5.51 -5.79
C GLU A 122 16.31 -5.76 -5.33
N PRO A 123 16.88 -6.94 -5.60
CA PRO A 123 18.22 -7.30 -5.14
C PRO A 123 19.33 -6.45 -5.75
N ASP A 124 19.12 -5.90 -6.95
CA ASP A 124 20.08 -5.03 -7.62
C ASP A 124 20.26 -3.67 -6.89
N MET A 125 19.28 -3.28 -6.07
CA MET A 125 19.33 -2.09 -5.22
C MET A 125 20.05 -2.33 -3.88
N GLN A 126 20.50 -3.57 -3.61
CA GLN A 126 21.26 -3.93 -2.39
C GLN A 126 22.72 -3.44 -2.43
N ALA A 127 23.19 -2.89 -3.55
CA ALA A 127 24.58 -2.49 -3.72
C ALA A 127 24.98 -1.21 -2.93
N ALA A 128 26.02 -1.37 -2.11
CA ALA A 128 26.84 -0.37 -1.40
C ALA A 128 26.23 0.40 -0.21
N THR A 129 24.91 0.68 -0.15
CA THR A 129 24.25 1.18 1.08
C THR A 129 22.74 0.92 0.99
N PRO A 130 22.22 -0.19 1.55
CA PRO A 130 20.79 -0.49 1.49
C PRO A 130 20.00 0.62 2.17
N ARG A 131 19.07 1.21 1.42
CA ARG A 131 18.27 2.36 1.83
C ARG A 131 16.86 2.18 1.30
N LEU A 132 15.96 1.72 2.18
CA LEU A 132 14.52 1.55 1.88
C LEU A 132 13.90 2.86 1.36
N ASP A 133 14.42 4.00 1.81
CA ASP A 133 13.99 5.33 1.36
C ASP A 133 14.32 5.64 -0.11
N ARG A 134 15.11 4.80 -0.78
CA ARG A 134 15.45 4.96 -2.21
C ARG A 134 14.62 4.07 -3.14
N ILE A 135 13.85 3.13 -2.60
CA ILE A 135 13.00 2.26 -3.40
C ILE A 135 11.71 3.04 -3.73
N THR A 136 11.55 3.39 -4.99
CA THR A 136 10.35 4.10 -5.49
C THR A 136 9.49 3.18 -6.34
N ALA A 137 8.25 3.56 -6.61
CA ALA A 137 7.38 2.81 -7.51
C ALA A 137 8.01 2.65 -8.90
N GLY A 138 8.69 3.68 -9.39
CA GLY A 138 9.43 3.65 -10.66
C GLY A 138 10.53 2.59 -10.72
N SER A 139 11.12 2.20 -9.58
CA SER A 139 12.10 1.09 -9.53
C SER A 139 11.53 -0.23 -10.03
N PHE A 140 10.21 -0.43 -9.88
CA PHE A 140 9.52 -1.65 -10.27
C PHE A 140 8.91 -1.61 -11.68
N TYR A 141 8.89 -0.47 -12.36
CA TYR A 141 8.17 -0.33 -13.64
C TYR A 141 8.72 -1.26 -14.72
N ALA A 142 10.03 -1.36 -14.85
CA ALA A 142 10.67 -2.28 -15.80
C ALA A 142 10.33 -3.75 -15.50
N LYS A 143 10.29 -4.13 -14.21
CA LYS A 143 9.95 -5.47 -13.76
C LYS A 143 8.49 -5.83 -14.02
N TYR A 144 7.58 -4.87 -13.83
CA TYR A 144 6.13 -5.07 -13.98
C TYR A 144 5.57 -4.71 -15.36
N GLY A 145 6.39 -4.14 -16.26
CA GLY A 145 6.00 -3.76 -17.62
C GLY A 145 5.15 -2.49 -17.69
N LEU A 146 5.43 -1.50 -16.83
CA LEU A 146 4.70 -0.24 -16.70
C LEU A 146 5.46 0.96 -17.31
N GLY A 147 6.10 0.79 -18.48
CA GLY A 147 6.90 1.83 -19.13
C GLY A 147 6.77 1.87 -20.65
#